data_AF-A0A524PZU2-F1
#
_entry.id   AF-A0A524PZU2-F1
#
_cell.length_a   1.000
_cell.length_b   1.000
_cell.length_c   1.000
_cell.angle_alpha   90.00
_cell.angle_beta   90.00
_cell.angle_gamma   90.00
#
_symmetry.space_group_name_H-M   'P 1'
#
loop_
_entity.id
_entity.type
_entity.pdbx_description
1 polymer ?
#
loop_
_entity_poly.entity_id
_entity_poly.type
_entity_poly.pdbx_seq_one_letter_code
_entity_poly.pdbx_strand_id
1 'polypeptide(L)'
;MAEKKPYLHGKLIGVRPFTDLLDHAGVGYVLFDDGAASRLYEERPDHFHPGDDAIRVGKCVQDDAGVYFAEFGIRITPSFRSHIVFIFDHHPLADEILIAADDLDGLVAEGLEGVDPGDIMKFQ
;
A
#
# COMPACT_ATOMS: atom_id res chain seq x y z
N MET A 1 -12.34 23.16 -3.97
CA MET A 1 -13.15 22.00 -4.39
C MET A 1 -12.31 20.79 -4.01
N ALA A 2 -12.83 19.84 -3.23
CA ALA A 2 -12.03 18.66 -2.89
C ALA A 2 -11.75 17.89 -4.19
N GLU A 3 -10.50 17.82 -4.61
CA GLU A 3 -10.10 16.99 -5.74
C GLU A 3 -10.50 15.55 -5.44
N LYS A 4 -11.17 14.92 -6.40
CA LYS A 4 -11.57 13.52 -6.27
C LYS A 4 -10.29 12.70 -6.24
N LYS A 5 -10.05 11.99 -5.14
CA LYS A 5 -8.89 11.08 -5.03
C LYS A 5 -8.95 10.03 -6.16
N PRO A 6 -7.80 9.62 -6.72
CA PRO A 6 -7.77 8.66 -7.82
C PRO A 6 -8.12 7.24 -7.37
N TYR A 7 -8.10 6.97 -6.06
CA TYR A 7 -8.47 5.69 -5.47
C TYR A 7 -9.82 5.74 -4.77
N LEU A 8 -10.47 4.58 -4.68
CA LEU A 8 -11.75 4.38 -3.99
C LEU A 8 -11.58 4.19 -2.49
N HIS A 9 -10.51 3.51 -2.08
CA HIS A 9 -10.23 3.21 -0.68
C HIS A 9 -8.74 3.06 -0.43
N GLY A 10 -8.27 3.49 0.74
CA GLY A 10 -6.90 3.29 1.24
C GLY A 10 -6.95 2.75 2.66
N LYS A 11 -6.15 1.72 2.98
CA LYS A 11 -6.20 1.08 4.30
C LYS A 11 -4.89 0.42 4.71
N LEU A 12 -4.52 0.60 5.98
CA LEU A 12 -3.49 -0.18 6.67
C LEU A 12 -4.00 -1.60 6.93
N ILE A 13 -3.30 -2.60 6.39
CA ILE A 13 -3.67 -4.02 6.49
C ILE A 13 -2.75 -4.84 7.42
N GLY A 14 -1.75 -4.18 8.01
CA GLY A 14 -0.87 -4.75 9.03
C GLY A 14 0.40 -5.36 8.45
N VAL A 15 0.89 -6.46 9.03
CA VAL A 15 2.22 -7.02 8.71
C VAL A 15 2.22 -8.10 7.62
N ARG A 16 1.05 -8.44 7.07
CA ARG A 16 0.93 -9.40 5.97
C ARG A 16 0.65 -8.64 4.69
N PRO A 17 1.30 -9.01 3.57
CA PRO A 17 1.06 -8.36 2.31
C PRO A 17 -0.36 -8.63 1.82
N PHE A 18 -0.88 -7.71 1.01
CA PHE A 18 -2.23 -7.81 0.48
C PHE A 18 -2.42 -9.07 -0.36
N THR A 19 -1.39 -9.46 -1.13
CA THR A 19 -1.36 -10.69 -1.92
C THR A 19 -1.60 -11.93 -1.07
N ASP A 20 -1.00 -12.02 0.12
CA ASP A 20 -1.23 -13.14 1.04
C ASP A 20 -2.68 -13.16 1.53
N LEU A 21 -3.27 -11.99 1.80
CA LEU A 21 -4.68 -11.89 2.20
C LEU A 21 -5.61 -12.34 1.07
N LEU A 22 -5.30 -11.97 -0.17
CA LEU A 22 -6.04 -12.43 -1.36
C LEU A 22 -5.95 -13.94 -1.52
N ASP A 23 -4.75 -14.51 -1.38
CA ASP A 23 -4.53 -15.96 -1.46
C ASP A 23 -5.32 -16.71 -0.37
N HIS A 24 -5.33 -16.21 0.87
CA HIS A 24 -6.13 -16.80 1.96
C HIS A 24 -7.64 -16.66 1.72
N ALA A 25 -8.07 -15.60 1.05
CA ALA A 25 -9.47 -15.39 0.68
C ALA A 25 -9.89 -16.17 -0.58
N GLY A 26 -8.96 -16.85 -1.27
CA GLY A 26 -9.22 -17.54 -2.52
C GLY A 26 -9.47 -16.60 -3.70
N VAL A 27 -8.94 -15.37 -3.65
CA VAL A 27 -9.07 -14.35 -4.69
C VAL A 27 -7.82 -14.37 -5.56
N GLY A 28 -7.98 -14.73 -6.84
CA GLY A 28 -6.87 -14.67 -7.80
C GLY A 28 -6.48 -13.22 -8.13
N TYR A 29 -5.19 -12.98 -8.37
CA TYR A 29 -4.66 -11.68 -8.78
C TYR A 29 -3.55 -11.80 -9.82
N VAL A 30 -3.30 -10.71 -10.54
CA VAL A 30 -2.14 -10.52 -11.41
C VAL A 30 -1.38 -9.29 -10.92
N LEU A 31 -0.06 -9.38 -10.84
CA LEU A 31 0.82 -8.24 -10.54
C LEU A 31 1.32 -7.64 -11.85
N PHE A 32 1.42 -6.32 -11.88
CA PHE A 32 1.98 -5.57 -12.99
C PHE A 32 3.44 -5.23 -12.72
N ASP A 33 4.23 -5.29 -13.79
CA ASP A 33 5.62 -4.85 -13.84
C ASP A 33 5.72 -3.76 -14.91
N ASP A 34 5.04 -2.65 -14.65
CA ASP A 34 4.88 -1.53 -15.58
C ASP A 34 5.82 -0.35 -15.27
N GLY A 35 6.76 -0.54 -14.35
CA GLY A 35 7.72 0.47 -13.92
C GLY A 35 7.14 1.58 -13.05
N ALA A 36 5.84 1.59 -12.73
CA ALA A 36 5.25 2.59 -11.86
C ALA A 36 5.89 2.58 -10.47
N ALA A 37 6.15 1.39 -9.93
CA ALA A 37 6.89 1.22 -8.68
C ALA A 37 8.33 1.79 -8.75
N SER A 38 9.03 1.57 -9.86
CA SER A 38 10.40 2.08 -10.06
C SER A 38 10.44 3.61 -10.01
N ARG A 39 9.46 4.25 -10.64
CA ARG A 39 9.34 5.71 -10.67
C ARG A 39 9.15 6.31 -9.27
N LEU A 40 8.43 5.63 -8.37
CA LEU A 40 8.29 6.09 -6.99
C LEU A 40 9.61 6.06 -6.22
N TYR A 41 10.43 5.03 -6.40
CA TYR A 41 11.76 4.98 -5.77
C TYR A 41 12.68 6.09 -6.30
N GLU A 42 12.55 6.46 -7.57
CA GLU A 42 13.37 7.52 -8.19
C GLU A 42 12.90 8.93 -7.81
N GLU A 43 11.58 9.17 -7.76
CA GLU A 43 11.02 10.50 -7.49
C GLU A 43 10.92 10.82 -5.99
N ARG A 44 10.85 9.80 -5.13
CA ARG A 44 10.71 9.93 -3.68
C ARG A 44 11.73 9.08 -2.90
N PRO A 45 13.05 9.21 -3.18
CA PRO A 45 14.07 8.39 -2.54
C PRO A 45 14.17 8.60 -1.02
N ASP A 46 13.73 9.74 -0.52
CA ASP A 46 13.69 10.03 0.93
C ASP A 46 12.56 9.28 1.66
N HIS A 47 11.53 8.82 0.93
CA HIS A 47 10.34 8.17 1.50
C HIS A 47 10.28 6.67 1.18
N PHE A 48 10.79 6.26 0.03
CA PHE A 48 10.79 4.85 -0.39
C PHE A 48 12.19 4.38 -0.74
N HIS A 49 12.57 3.25 -0.14
CA HIS A 49 13.88 2.65 -0.31
C HIS A 49 13.72 1.29 -1.01
N PRO A 50 14.26 1.09 -2.23
CA PRO A 50 14.03 -0.13 -3.00
C PRO A 50 14.57 -1.41 -2.35
N GLY A 51 15.50 -1.30 -1.40
CA GLY A 51 15.99 -2.45 -0.61
C GLY A 51 15.14 -2.75 0.63
N ASP A 52 14.36 -1.77 1.10
CA ASP A 52 13.71 -1.84 2.40
C ASP A 52 12.19 -1.86 2.32
N ASP A 53 11.64 -1.21 1.30
CA ASP A 53 10.22 -1.12 1.04
C ASP A 53 9.82 -2.02 -0.14
N ALA A 54 8.52 -2.21 -0.32
CA ALA A 54 7.96 -2.99 -1.42
C ALA A 54 6.71 -2.30 -1.95
N ILE A 55 6.76 -1.83 -3.19
CA ILE A 55 5.61 -1.29 -3.90
C ILE A 55 5.16 -2.33 -4.92
N ARG A 56 3.88 -2.70 -4.89
CA ARG A 56 3.28 -3.64 -5.85
C ARG A 56 2.01 -3.06 -6.43
N VAL A 57 1.81 -3.24 -7.72
CA VAL A 57 0.57 -2.87 -8.41
C VAL A 57 -0.03 -4.14 -9.00
N GLY A 58 -1.35 -4.29 -8.93
CA GLY A 58 -2.00 -5.47 -9.44
C GLY A 58 -3.50 -5.31 -9.69
N LYS A 59 -4.10 -6.39 -10.17
CA LYS A 59 -5.54 -6.51 -10.43
C LYS A 59 -6.07 -7.82 -9.88
N CYS A 60 -7.22 -7.79 -9.23
CA CYS A 60 -7.97 -8.99 -8.86
C CYS A 60 -8.65 -9.60 -10.10
N VAL A 61 -8.61 -10.92 -10.23
CA VAL A 61 -9.10 -11.65 -11.43
C VAL A 61 -10.51 -12.20 -11.23
N GLN A 62 -11.09 -12.09 -10.03
CA GLN A 62 -12.42 -12.63 -9.75
C GLN A 62 -13.53 -11.81 -10.42
N ASP A 63 -14.44 -12.52 -11.11
CA ASP A 63 -15.75 -12.06 -11.60
C ASP A 63 -15.76 -10.79 -12.47
N ASP A 64 -14.69 -10.54 -13.24
CA ASP A 64 -14.55 -9.35 -14.11
C ASP A 64 -14.68 -8.02 -13.35
N ALA A 65 -14.57 -8.07 -12.02
CA ALA A 65 -14.53 -6.90 -11.18
C ALA A 65 -13.23 -6.16 -11.54
N GLY A 66 -13.35 -5.01 -12.19
CA GLY A 66 -12.22 -4.13 -12.53
C GLY A 66 -11.58 -3.52 -11.27
N VAL A 67 -11.13 -4.36 -10.34
CA VAL A 67 -10.55 -3.98 -9.06
C VAL A 67 -9.05 -4.08 -9.17
N TYR A 68 -8.42 -2.92 -9.10
CA TYR A 68 -6.99 -2.75 -9.15
C TYR A 68 -6.50 -2.33 -7.76
N PHE A 69 -5.24 -2.61 -7.47
CA PHE A 69 -4.64 -2.21 -6.20
C PHE A 69 -3.21 -1.74 -6.36
N ALA A 70 -2.82 -0.81 -5.50
CA ALA A 70 -1.43 -0.46 -5.23
C ALA A 70 -1.15 -0.75 -3.75
N GLU A 71 -0.17 -1.61 -3.49
CA GLU A 71 0.28 -1.97 -2.15
C GLU A 71 1.63 -1.29 -1.87
N PHE A 72 1.71 -0.65 -0.71
CA PHE A 72 2.92 -0.09 -0.13
C PHE A 72 3.30 -0.88 1.12
N GLY A 73 4.35 -1.67 1.02
CA GLY A 73 4.99 -2.36 2.12
C GLY A 73 6.15 -1.53 2.65
N ILE A 74 5.93 -0.77 3.73
CA ILE A 74 6.92 0.15 4.31
C ILE A 74 7.60 -0.54 5.51
N ARG A 75 8.93 -0.53 5.53
CA ARG A 75 9.68 -1.09 6.67
C ARG A 75 9.57 -0.18 7.88
N ILE A 76 9.03 -0.70 8.98
CA ILE A 76 8.93 0.02 10.26
C ILE A 76 10.03 -0.40 11.23
N THR A 77 10.44 -1.68 11.19
CA THR A 77 11.57 -2.21 11.96
C THR A 77 12.39 -3.18 11.10
N PRO A 78 13.61 -3.58 11.48
CA PRO A 78 14.40 -4.55 10.70
C PRO A 78 13.69 -5.88 10.43
N SER A 79 12.77 -6.28 11.32
CA SER A 79 12.05 -7.55 11.23
C SER A 79 10.61 -7.41 10.69
N PHE A 80 10.07 -6.18 10.62
CA PHE A 80 8.67 -5.95 10.30
C PHE A 80 8.47 -4.88 9.23
N ARG A 81 7.66 -5.26 8.24
CA ARG A 81 7.12 -4.38 7.22
C ARG A 81 5.61 -4.24 7.46
N SER A 82 5.12 -3.02 7.38
CA SER A 82 3.70 -2.74 7.41
C SER A 82 3.19 -2.51 6.01
N HIS A 83 1.99 -2.98 5.74
CA HIS A 83 1.39 -2.99 4.42
C HIS A 83 0.17 -2.09 4.43
N ILE A 84 0.13 -1.17 3.47
CA ILE A 84 -0.99 -0.27 3.19
C ILE A 84 -1.42 -0.56 1.76
N VAL A 85 -2.72 -0.69 1.53
CA VAL A 85 -3.27 -0.96 0.21
C VAL A 85 -4.24 0.14 -0.20
N PHE A 86 -4.13 0.56 -1.46
CA PHE A 86 -5.08 1.45 -2.12
C PHE A 86 -5.81 0.68 -3.23
N ILE A 87 -7.12 0.88 -3.35
CA ILE A 87 -8.00 0.20 -4.29
C ILE A 87 -8.48 1.18 -5.34
N PHE A 88 -8.39 0.80 -6.61
CA PHE A 88 -8.75 1.58 -7.78
C PHE A 88 -9.77 0.82 -8.63
N ASP A 89 -10.59 1.54 -9.39
CA ASP A 89 -11.51 1.00 -10.41
C ASP A 89 -10.90 0.95 -11.82
N HIS A 90 -9.64 1.35 -11.95
CA HIS A 90 -8.86 1.37 -13.17
C HIS A 90 -7.40 1.02 -12.87
N HIS A 91 -6.64 0.67 -13.91
CA HIS A 91 -5.20 0.45 -13.77
C HIS A 91 -4.51 1.78 -13.44
N PRO A 92 -3.97 1.95 -12.21
CA PRO A 92 -3.50 3.26 -11.77
C PRO A 92 -2.22 3.64 -12.51
N LEU A 93 -2.13 4.91 -12.90
CA LEU A 93 -0.91 5.48 -13.47
C LEU A 93 0.09 5.83 -12.36
N ALA A 94 1.37 5.95 -12.72
CA ALA A 94 2.42 6.32 -11.77
C ALA A 94 2.11 7.61 -11.00
N ASP A 95 1.54 8.62 -11.65
CA ASP A 95 1.16 9.89 -11.01
C ASP A 95 0.02 9.70 -9.99
N GLU A 96 -0.91 8.76 -10.24
CA GLU A 96 -2.00 8.44 -9.32
C GLU A 96 -1.51 7.64 -8.11
N ILE A 97 -0.51 6.78 -8.31
CA ILE A 97 0.18 6.06 -7.25
C ILE A 97 0.97 7.05 -6.37
N LEU A 98 1.57 8.09 -6.96
CA LEU A 98 2.22 9.17 -6.19
C LEU A 98 1.23 9.93 -5.31
N ILE A 99 0.03 10.24 -5.82
CA ILE A 99 -1.02 10.85 -5.01
C ILE A 99 -1.43 9.92 -3.84
N ALA A 100 -1.56 8.61 -4.10
CA ALA A 100 -1.82 7.64 -3.04
C ALA A 100 -0.67 7.56 -2.02
N ALA A 101 0.58 7.66 -2.47
CA ALA A 101 1.76 7.71 -1.62
C ALA A 101 1.76 8.93 -0.69
N ASP A 102 1.37 10.12 -1.19
CA ASP A 102 1.29 11.34 -0.38
C ASP A 102 0.22 11.21 0.74
N ASP A 103 -0.76 10.32 0.60
CA ASP A 103 -1.78 10.04 1.61
C ASP A 103 -1.36 8.99 2.66
N LEU A 104 -0.18 8.37 2.53
CA LEU A 104 0.30 7.33 3.45
C LEU A 104 0.43 7.85 4.89
N ASP A 105 1.01 9.04 5.06
CA ASP A 105 1.25 9.63 6.39
C ASP A 105 -0.07 9.85 7.15
N GLY A 106 -1.12 10.25 6.43
CA GLY A 106 -2.46 10.41 6.99
C GLY A 106 -3.02 9.08 7.50
N LEU A 107 -2.92 8.01 6.70
CA LEU A 107 -3.40 6.67 7.07
C LEU A 107 -2.58 6.06 8.22
N VAL A 108 -1.27 6.32 8.26
CA VAL A 108 -0.40 5.91 9.37
C VAL A 108 -0.80 6.66 10.64
N ALA A 109 -1.02 7.97 10.57
CA ALA A 109 -1.46 8.77 11.71
C ALA A 109 -2.82 8.30 12.25
N GLU A 110 -3.80 8.04 11.39
CA GLU A 110 -5.11 7.47 11.77
C GLU A 110 -4.97 6.09 12.42
N GLY A 111 -4.05 5.26 11.94
CA GLY A 111 -3.77 3.94 12.53
C GLY A 111 -3.06 4.01 13.90
N LEU A 112 -2.38 5.12 14.19
CA LEU A 112 -1.70 5.38 15.46
C LEU A 112 -2.58 6.14 16.47
N GLU A 113 -3.64 6.82 16.03
CA GLU A 113 -4.62 7.43 16.92
C GLU A 113 -5.31 6.36 17.79
N GLY A 114 -4.93 6.31 19.07
CA GLY A 114 -5.41 5.33 20.04
C GLY A 114 -4.38 4.25 20.44
N VAL A 115 -3.19 4.24 19.84
CA VAL A 115 -2.06 3.39 20.25
C VAL A 115 -1.23 4.13 21.30
N ASP A 116 -1.31 3.71 22.56
CA ASP A 116 -0.42 4.22 23.61
C ASP A 116 1.01 3.67 23.38
N PRO A 117 2.03 4.53 23.20
CA PRO A 117 3.42 4.09 23.02
C PRO A 117 3.92 3.18 24.16
N GLY A 118 3.32 3.28 25.35
CA GLY A 118 3.62 2.43 26.50
C GLY A 118 3.23 0.96 26.32
N ASP A 119 2.32 0.63 25.42
CA ASP A 119 1.93 -0.76 25.15
C ASP A 119 2.85 -1.48 24.15
N ILE A 120 3.60 -0.73 23.34
CA ILE A 120 4.62 -1.28 22.43
C ILE A 120 5.87 -1.71 23.20
N MET A 121 6.19 -1.04 24.32
CA MET A 121 7.37 -1.34 25.15
C MET A 121 7.21 -2.57 26.06
N LYS A 122 6.03 -3.20 26.14
CA LYS A 122 5.80 -4.39 26.98
C LYS A 122 6.13 -5.73 26.31
N PHE A 123 6.53 -5.70 25.03
CA PHE A 123 6.90 -6.90 24.26
C PHE A 123 8.41 -7.04 24.04
N GLN A 124 9.24 -6.30 24.79
CA GLN A 124 10.70 -6.51 24.86
C GLN A 124 11.08 -7.30 26.11
#